data_AF-A0A963Y245-F1
#
_entry.id   AF-A0A963Y245-F1
#
_cell.length_a   1.000
_cell.length_b   1.000
_cell.length_c   1.000
_cell.angle_alpha   90.00
_cell.angle_beta   90.00
_cell.angle_gamma   90.00
#
_symmetry.space_group_name_H-M   'P 1'
#
loop_
_entity.id
_entity.type
_entity.pdbx_description
1 polymer ?
#
loop_
_entity_poly.entity_id
_entity_poly.type
_entity_poly.pdbx_seq_one_letter_code
_entity_poly.pdbx_strand_id
1 'polypeptide(L)'
;MRQGETGQVARTGWADRLHARLAGFSRPVRAFAGSPEPRTIGSFAKGRQLVSGTFQLAGFLVEDLDRSLWDIPAPDEWFESELHGFTWLDDLAAVGDGPARSCAQAWAHDWVARFGKGEGPGWTPDLTARRLIRMINHGPLLLAGRDKPGTAGFFRALGRQTVFLSRRWRSVEGLPRIEALTGLIHAGHALAGMERHLPKAAA
;
A
#
# COMPACT_ATOMS: atom_id res chain seq x y z
N MET A 1 -28.76 3.58 5.02
CA MET A 1 -27.73 3.07 5.95
C MET A 1 -28.36 2.84 7.31
N ARG A 2 -28.32 1.62 7.85
CA ARG A 2 -28.92 1.30 9.17
C ARG A 2 -27.85 1.50 10.26
N GLN A 3 -28.21 2.12 11.38
CA GLN A 3 -27.32 2.47 12.51
C GLN A 3 -26.51 1.29 13.10
N GLY A 4 -26.81 0.04 12.74
CA GLY A 4 -26.02 -1.15 13.11
C GLY A 4 -24.74 -1.39 12.28
N GLU A 5 -24.70 -0.92 11.03
CA GLU A 5 -23.55 -1.14 10.10
C GLU A 5 -22.34 -0.30 10.52
N THR A 6 -22.56 0.95 10.94
CA THR A 6 -21.52 1.89 11.37
C THR A 6 -20.75 1.41 12.61
N GLY A 7 -21.42 0.75 13.55
CA GLY A 7 -20.77 0.19 14.75
C GLY A 7 -19.87 -1.02 14.45
N GLN A 8 -20.24 -1.84 13.47
CA GLN A 8 -19.46 -3.02 13.07
C GLN A 8 -18.26 -2.63 12.21
N VAL A 9 -18.41 -1.63 11.32
CA VAL A 9 -17.31 -1.03 10.55
C VAL A 9 -16.28 -0.36 11.48
N ALA A 10 -16.74 0.43 12.45
CA ALA A 10 -15.85 1.09 13.43
C ALA A 10 -15.07 0.09 14.31
N ARG A 11 -15.72 -0.99 14.76
CA ARG A 11 -15.08 -2.07 15.54
C ARG A 11 -14.03 -2.83 14.72
N THR A 12 -14.32 -3.08 13.44
CA THR A 12 -13.38 -3.75 12.52
C THR A 12 -12.16 -2.87 12.28
N GLY A 13 -12.36 -1.57 12.04
CA GLY A 13 -11.28 -0.61 11.85
C GLY A 13 -10.35 -0.47 13.07
N TRP A 14 -10.88 -0.53 14.28
CA TRP A 14 -10.03 -0.47 15.49
C TRP A 14 -9.20 -1.74 15.69
N ALA A 15 -9.82 -2.91 15.50
CA ALA A 15 -9.10 -4.19 15.55
C ALA A 15 -7.99 -4.26 14.49
N ASP A 16 -8.27 -3.78 13.27
CA ASP A 16 -7.29 -3.78 12.20
C ASP A 16 -6.08 -2.90 12.51
N ARG A 17 -6.30 -1.68 13.02
CA ARG A 17 -5.21 -0.79 13.46
C ARG A 17 -4.37 -1.42 14.57
N LEU A 18 -5.00 -2.07 15.55
CA LEU A 18 -4.28 -2.78 16.61
C LEU A 18 -3.39 -3.89 16.02
N HIS A 19 -3.94 -4.74 15.16
CA HIS A 19 -3.17 -5.81 14.54
C HIS A 19 -2.06 -5.31 13.61
N ALA A 20 -2.28 -4.17 12.92
CA ALA A 20 -1.27 -3.51 12.10
C ALA A 20 -0.10 -2.99 12.94
N ARG A 21 -0.37 -2.34 14.08
CA ARG A 21 0.67 -1.93 15.03
C ARG A 21 1.45 -3.13 15.57
N LEU A 22 0.72 -4.14 16.05
CA LEU A 22 1.31 -5.37 16.62
C LEU A 22 2.09 -6.19 15.58
N ALA A 23 1.83 -6.03 14.28
CA ALA A 23 2.59 -6.71 13.24
C ALA A 23 4.06 -6.24 13.20
N GLY A 24 4.35 -5.05 13.74
CA GLY A 24 5.69 -4.48 13.85
C GLY A 24 6.68 -5.25 14.72
N PHE A 25 6.20 -6.13 15.61
CA PHE A 25 7.05 -6.96 16.48
C PHE A 25 7.59 -8.22 15.79
N SER A 26 7.21 -8.46 14.53
CA SER A 26 7.66 -9.64 13.79
C SER A 26 9.05 -9.44 13.21
N ARG A 27 9.73 -10.55 12.88
CA ARG A 27 11.03 -10.51 12.20
C ARG A 27 10.93 -9.67 10.91
N PRO A 28 11.80 -8.66 10.75
CA PRO A 28 11.71 -7.76 9.61
C PRO A 28 12.15 -8.45 8.32
N VAL A 29 11.51 -8.08 7.21
CA VAL A 29 12.02 -8.36 5.86
C VAL A 29 13.28 -7.53 5.65
N ARG A 30 14.26 -8.07 4.92
CA ARG A 30 15.51 -7.38 4.61
C ARG A 30 15.80 -7.25 3.12
N ALA A 31 15.16 -8.06 2.30
CA ALA A 31 15.36 -8.10 0.85
C ALA A 31 14.16 -8.75 0.15
N PHE A 32 14.08 -8.57 -1.16
CA PHE A 32 13.25 -9.40 -2.02
C PHE A 32 13.89 -10.79 -2.20
N ALA A 33 13.08 -11.82 -2.39
CA ALA A 33 13.54 -13.19 -2.68
C ALA A 33 14.01 -13.35 -4.14
N GLY A 34 13.60 -12.45 -5.02
CA GLY A 34 14.03 -12.32 -6.43
C GLY A 34 13.71 -10.93 -6.95
N SER A 35 14.05 -10.61 -8.20
CA SER A 35 13.71 -9.30 -8.78
C SER A 35 12.21 -9.25 -9.08
N PRO A 36 11.41 -8.40 -8.39
CA PRO A 36 10.02 -8.24 -8.77
C PRO A 36 9.98 -7.42 -10.06
N GLU A 37 9.55 -8.05 -11.16
CA GLU A 37 9.25 -7.32 -12.38
C GLU A 37 7.89 -6.62 -12.23
N PRO A 38 7.72 -5.39 -12.73
CA PRO A 38 6.42 -4.73 -12.74
C PRO A 38 5.43 -5.56 -13.57
N ARG A 39 4.43 -6.13 -12.92
CA ARG A 39 3.34 -6.90 -13.58
C ARG A 39 2.05 -6.09 -13.73
N THR A 40 2.09 -4.81 -13.38
CA THR A 40 0.96 -3.90 -13.44
C THR A 40 1.21 -2.81 -14.48
N ILE A 41 0.15 -2.45 -15.21
CA ILE A 41 0.19 -1.42 -16.26
C ILE A 41 -0.56 -0.20 -15.74
N GLY A 42 0.11 0.95 -15.73
CA GLY A 42 -0.50 2.24 -15.44
C GLY A 42 -0.88 3.02 -16.69
N SER A 43 -1.56 4.15 -16.49
CA SER A 43 -1.90 5.10 -17.53
C SER A 43 -0.86 6.23 -17.61
N PHE A 44 -0.21 6.36 -18.76
CA PHE A 44 0.70 7.47 -19.04
C PHE A 44 0.03 8.84 -18.86
N ALA A 45 -1.22 8.98 -19.34
CA ALA A 45 -1.95 10.24 -19.25
C ALA A 45 -2.23 10.64 -17.79
N LYS A 46 -2.68 9.70 -16.95
CA LYS A 46 -2.88 9.95 -15.51
C LYS A 46 -1.57 10.26 -14.81
N GLY A 47 -0.50 9.56 -15.15
CA GLY A 47 0.82 9.83 -14.59
C GLY A 47 1.32 11.25 -14.90
N ARG A 48 1.08 11.75 -16.12
CA ARG A 48 1.42 13.13 -16.48
C ARG A 48 0.60 14.16 -15.72
N GLN A 49 -0.68 13.88 -15.47
CA GLN A 49 -1.54 14.71 -14.62
C GLN A 49 -1.01 14.75 -13.18
N LEU A 50 -0.64 13.59 -12.61
CA LEU A 50 -0.06 13.51 -11.27
C LEU A 50 1.22 14.35 -11.15
N VAL A 51 2.10 14.27 -12.14
CA VAL A 51 3.34 15.07 -12.18
C VAL A 51 3.05 16.57 -12.28
N SER A 52 1.94 16.97 -12.92
CA SER A 52 1.52 18.38 -13.00
C SER A 52 0.64 18.82 -11.84
N GLY A 53 0.56 18.06 -10.74
CA GLY A 53 -0.25 18.43 -9.56
C GLY A 53 -1.76 18.29 -9.76
N THR A 54 -2.19 17.53 -10.77
CA THR A 54 -3.60 17.25 -11.04
C THR A 54 -3.92 15.81 -10.63
N PHE A 55 -4.77 15.65 -9.62
CA PHE A 55 -5.14 14.36 -9.06
C PHE A 55 -6.58 14.02 -9.45
N GLN A 56 -6.77 12.90 -10.13
CA GLN A 56 -8.09 12.34 -10.40
C GLN A 56 -8.25 11.02 -9.63
N LEU A 57 -8.93 11.06 -8.49
CA LEU A 57 -9.09 9.94 -7.56
C LEU A 57 -10.56 9.83 -7.16
N ALA A 58 -11.14 8.65 -7.25
CA ALA A 58 -12.54 8.34 -6.92
C ALA A 58 -13.55 9.27 -7.61
N GLY A 59 -13.22 9.77 -8.80
CA GLY A 59 -14.04 10.73 -9.55
C GLY A 59 -13.88 12.20 -9.13
N PHE A 60 -13.14 12.48 -8.06
CA PHE A 60 -12.78 13.84 -7.65
C PHE A 60 -11.57 14.33 -8.41
N LEU A 61 -11.61 15.59 -8.85
CA LEU A 61 -10.48 16.31 -9.43
C LEU A 61 -9.95 17.30 -8.39
N VAL A 62 -8.67 17.18 -8.05
CA VAL A 62 -7.96 18.09 -7.14
C VAL A 62 -6.75 18.65 -7.87
N GLU A 63 -6.55 19.96 -7.78
CA GLU A 63 -5.37 20.64 -8.32
C GLU A 63 -4.56 21.20 -7.15
N ASP A 64 -3.35 20.68 -6.95
CA ASP A 64 -2.40 21.17 -5.95
C ASP A 64 -0.96 20.85 -6.39
N LEU A 65 -0.22 21.89 -6.79
CA LEU A 65 1.15 21.76 -7.30
C LEU A 65 2.19 21.59 -6.20
N ASP A 66 1.88 22.03 -4.97
CA ASP A 66 2.88 22.19 -3.90
C ASP A 66 2.69 21.19 -2.75
N ARG A 67 1.57 20.46 -2.70
CA ARG A 67 1.30 19.49 -1.63
C ARG A 67 1.80 18.09 -1.93
N SER A 68 2.24 17.39 -0.86
CA SER A 68 2.33 15.94 -0.89
C SER A 68 0.95 15.36 -1.15
N LEU A 69 0.89 14.25 -1.89
CA LEU A 69 -0.33 13.48 -2.11
C LEU A 69 -1.08 13.18 -0.79
N TRP A 70 -0.36 13.07 0.33
CA TRP A 70 -0.90 12.77 1.66
C TRP A 70 -1.38 14.00 2.45
N ASP A 71 -1.20 15.21 1.94
CA ASP A 71 -1.69 16.46 2.56
C ASP A 71 -3.03 16.90 1.96
N ILE A 72 -3.53 16.20 0.95
CA ILE A 72 -4.83 16.44 0.34
C ILE A 72 -5.92 15.95 1.30
N PRO A 73 -6.83 16.81 1.78
CA PRO A 73 -7.93 16.39 2.61
C PRO A 73 -8.88 15.48 1.80
N ALA A 74 -9.09 14.25 2.27
CA ALA A 74 -9.98 13.32 1.61
C ALA A 74 -11.44 13.79 1.74
N PRO A 75 -12.16 14.01 0.63
CA PRO A 75 -13.56 14.43 0.65
C PRO A 75 -14.50 13.31 1.16
N ASP A 76 -14.15 12.05 0.90
CA ASP A 76 -14.90 10.88 1.35
C ASP A 76 -14.00 9.63 1.54
N GLU A 77 -14.62 8.52 1.95
CA GLU A 77 -13.95 7.23 2.19
C GLU A 77 -13.44 6.55 0.92
N TRP A 78 -14.04 6.83 -0.25
CA TRP A 78 -13.65 6.24 -1.53
C TRP A 78 -12.37 6.87 -2.04
N PHE A 79 -12.26 8.20 -1.91
CA PHE A 79 -11.04 8.94 -2.19
C PHE A 79 -9.89 8.46 -1.29
N GLU A 80 -10.14 8.36 0.02
CA GLU A 80 -9.13 7.85 0.98
C GLU A 80 -8.69 6.42 0.63
N SER A 81 -9.65 5.56 0.25
CA SER A 81 -9.37 4.19 -0.18
C SER A 81 -8.50 4.13 -1.45
N GLU A 82 -8.80 4.95 -2.46
CA GLU A 82 -8.00 4.99 -3.70
C GLU A 82 -6.59 5.54 -3.46
N LEU A 83 -6.47 6.58 -2.64
CA LEU A 83 -5.21 7.16 -2.21
C LEU A 83 -4.31 6.09 -1.54
N HIS A 84 -4.88 5.35 -0.59
CA HIS A 84 -4.19 4.30 0.15
C HIS A 84 -4.01 2.99 -0.62
N GLY A 85 -4.67 2.82 -1.77
CA GLY A 85 -4.57 1.66 -2.67
C GLY A 85 -3.36 1.68 -3.61
N PHE A 86 -2.67 2.83 -3.71
CA PHE A 86 -1.43 3.03 -4.46
C PHE A 86 -1.55 2.89 -5.98
N THR A 87 -2.76 2.95 -6.55
CA THR A 87 -2.98 2.84 -8.01
C THR A 87 -2.17 3.88 -8.80
N TRP A 88 -2.04 5.08 -8.24
CA TRP A 88 -1.21 6.18 -8.76
C TRP A 88 0.27 5.80 -9.00
N LEU A 89 0.79 4.78 -8.30
CA LEU A 89 2.17 4.34 -8.48
C LEU A 89 2.37 3.64 -9.83
N ASP A 90 1.36 2.89 -10.30
CA ASP A 90 1.39 2.29 -11.63
C ASP A 90 1.42 3.39 -12.70
N ASP A 91 0.62 4.44 -12.53
CA ASP A 91 0.52 5.58 -13.46
C ASP A 91 1.84 6.37 -13.54
N LEU A 92 2.49 6.65 -12.41
CA LEU A 92 3.81 7.30 -12.38
C LEU A 92 4.89 6.42 -13.02
N ALA A 93 4.87 5.10 -12.75
CA ALA A 93 5.80 4.16 -13.37
C ALA A 93 5.63 4.10 -14.89
N ALA A 94 4.41 4.26 -15.41
CA ALA A 94 4.13 4.31 -16.84
C ALA A 94 4.72 5.55 -17.54
N VAL A 95 4.90 6.67 -16.82
CA VAL A 95 5.59 7.87 -17.35
C VAL A 95 7.10 7.69 -17.37
N GLY A 96 7.68 7.17 -16.29
CA GLY A 96 9.08 6.71 -16.24
C GLY A 96 10.17 7.79 -16.28
N ASP A 97 9.81 9.07 -16.40
CA ASP A 97 10.74 10.20 -16.41
C ASP A 97 11.24 10.58 -14.99
N GLY A 98 12.20 11.50 -14.92
CA GLY A 98 12.80 11.97 -13.66
C GLY A 98 11.77 12.51 -12.67
N PRO A 99 10.91 13.47 -13.07
CA PRO A 99 9.83 13.98 -12.22
C PRO A 99 8.88 12.89 -11.72
N ALA A 100 8.38 12.01 -12.58
CA ALA A 100 7.47 10.93 -12.18
C ALA A 100 8.12 9.98 -11.17
N ARG A 101 9.40 9.64 -11.36
CA ARG A 101 10.18 8.85 -10.41
C ARG A 101 10.32 9.55 -9.06
N SER A 102 10.61 10.84 -9.06
CA SER A 102 10.71 11.64 -7.84
C SER A 102 9.38 11.68 -7.08
N CYS A 103 8.25 11.92 -7.76
CA CYS A 103 6.92 11.84 -7.15
C CYS A 103 6.64 10.46 -6.54
N ALA A 104 6.90 9.38 -7.30
CA ALA A 104 6.65 8.01 -6.86
C ALA A 104 7.44 7.67 -5.58
N GLN A 105 8.73 8.01 -5.57
CA GLN A 105 9.59 7.80 -4.41
C GLN A 105 9.17 8.67 -3.23
N ALA A 106 8.96 9.98 -3.45
CA ALA A 106 8.59 10.91 -2.39
C ALA A 106 7.29 10.46 -1.70
N TRP A 107 6.23 10.20 -2.46
CA TRP A 107 4.94 9.83 -1.88
C TRP A 107 4.96 8.44 -1.24
N ALA A 108 5.61 7.44 -1.84
CA ALA A 108 5.68 6.12 -1.22
C ALA A 108 6.46 6.13 0.11
N HIS A 109 7.56 6.87 0.18
CA HIS A 109 8.36 6.98 1.41
C HIS A 109 7.69 7.87 2.47
N ASP A 110 6.96 8.91 2.05
CA ASP A 110 6.13 9.71 2.97
C ASP A 110 5.03 8.84 3.59
N TRP A 111 4.40 7.94 2.83
CA TRP A 111 3.46 6.95 3.38
C TRP A 111 4.13 6.03 4.41
N VAL A 112 5.34 5.53 4.12
CA VAL A 112 6.10 4.69 5.05
C VAL A 112 6.38 5.44 6.36
N ALA A 113 6.71 6.72 6.28
CA ALA A 113 6.96 7.58 7.43
C ALA A 113 5.69 7.84 8.26
N ARG A 114 4.59 8.22 7.61
CA ARG A 114 3.32 8.60 8.26
C ARG A 114 2.52 7.40 8.78
N PHE A 115 2.40 6.34 7.98
CA PHE A 115 1.42 5.26 8.20
C PHE A 115 2.05 3.88 8.31
N GLY A 116 3.33 3.73 7.90
CA GLY A 116 4.03 2.46 7.85
C GLY A 116 4.18 1.75 9.20
N LYS A 117 3.89 2.41 10.32
CA LYS A 117 3.85 1.84 11.68
C LYS A 117 2.54 1.13 12.05
N GLY A 118 1.54 1.10 11.17
CA GLY A 118 0.20 0.62 11.51
C GLY A 118 -0.73 1.73 11.99
N GLU A 119 -0.42 2.97 11.64
CA GLU A 119 -1.12 4.17 12.11
C GLU A 119 -1.94 4.78 10.98
N GLY A 120 -3.02 5.48 11.34
CA GLY A 120 -3.88 6.19 10.40
C GLY A 120 -4.80 5.29 9.55
N PRO A 121 -5.37 5.87 8.48
CA PRO A 121 -6.22 5.18 7.52
C PRO A 121 -5.44 4.21 6.61
N GLY A 122 -6.18 3.43 5.80
CA GLY A 122 -5.61 2.50 4.81
C GLY A 122 -5.15 1.13 5.33
N TRP A 123 -5.46 0.79 6.58
CA TRP A 123 -5.19 -0.52 7.20
C TRP A 123 -6.43 -1.43 7.21
N THR A 124 -7.03 -1.66 6.05
CA THR A 124 -7.99 -2.77 5.84
C THR A 124 -7.32 -3.91 5.08
N PRO A 125 -7.79 -5.17 5.18
CA PRO A 125 -7.15 -6.29 4.50
C PRO A 125 -7.02 -6.11 2.97
N ASP A 126 -8.05 -5.62 2.31
CA ASP A 126 -8.10 -5.39 0.87
C ASP A 126 -7.15 -4.26 0.42
N LEU A 127 -7.25 -3.08 1.04
CA LEU A 127 -6.38 -1.94 0.71
C LEU A 127 -4.91 -2.25 1.00
N THR A 128 -4.63 -2.93 2.12
CA THR A 128 -3.26 -3.33 2.46
C THR A 128 -2.69 -4.30 1.43
N ALA A 129 -3.48 -5.25 0.93
CA ALA A 129 -3.03 -6.16 -0.10
C ALA A 129 -2.76 -5.46 -1.43
N ARG A 130 -3.69 -4.60 -1.90
CA ARG A 130 -3.52 -3.81 -3.13
C ARG A 130 -2.24 -2.97 -3.08
N ARG A 131 -2.03 -2.26 -1.97
CA ARG A 131 -0.82 -1.44 -1.76
C ARG A 131 0.44 -2.29 -1.70
N LEU A 132 0.43 -3.39 -0.93
CA LEU A 132 1.58 -4.27 -0.77
C LEU A 132 2.04 -4.85 -2.11
N ILE A 133 1.11 -5.29 -2.95
CA ILE A 133 1.43 -5.80 -4.30
C ILE A 133 2.13 -4.73 -5.13
N ARG A 134 1.61 -3.50 -5.16
CA ARG A 134 2.22 -2.40 -5.93
C ARG A 134 3.58 -1.98 -5.40
N MET A 135 3.74 -1.88 -4.08
CA MET A 135 5.04 -1.59 -3.48
C MET A 135 6.08 -2.67 -3.80
N ILE A 136 5.67 -3.94 -3.86
CA ILE A 136 6.55 -5.05 -4.28
C ILE A 136 6.89 -4.91 -5.77
N ASN A 137 5.89 -4.77 -6.64
CA ASN A 137 6.07 -4.69 -8.10
C ASN A 137 7.00 -3.53 -8.51
N HIS A 138 6.90 -2.39 -7.82
CA HIS A 138 7.70 -1.20 -8.08
C HIS A 138 8.90 -1.07 -7.12
N GLY A 139 9.27 -2.16 -6.43
CA GLY A 139 10.37 -2.18 -5.47
C GLY A 139 11.68 -1.57 -5.98
N PRO A 140 12.18 -1.97 -7.17
CA PRO A 140 13.38 -1.38 -7.76
C PRO A 140 13.27 0.13 -7.99
N LEU A 141 12.13 0.62 -8.49
CA LEU A 141 11.84 2.04 -8.68
C LEU A 141 11.89 2.79 -7.34
N LEU A 142 11.25 2.25 -6.30
CA LEU A 142 11.15 2.87 -4.99
C LEU A 142 12.44 2.84 -4.17
N LEU A 143 13.35 1.90 -4.46
CA LEU A 143 14.63 1.74 -3.78
C LEU A 143 15.81 2.39 -4.52
N ALA A 144 15.67 2.75 -5.79
CA ALA A 144 16.73 3.36 -6.57
C ALA A 144 17.25 4.65 -5.92
N GLY A 145 18.56 4.69 -5.64
CA GLY A 145 19.22 5.84 -5.01
C GLY A 145 18.92 6.02 -3.52
N ARG A 146 18.21 5.08 -2.87
CA ARG A 146 17.86 5.19 -1.45
C ARG A 146 19.02 4.78 -0.53
N ASP A 147 19.11 5.49 0.59
CA ASP A 147 20.05 5.22 1.66
C ASP A 147 19.66 3.98 2.50
N LYS A 148 20.63 3.41 3.24
CA LYS A 148 20.41 2.21 4.06
C LYS A 148 19.23 2.35 5.05
N PRO A 149 19.08 3.47 5.80
CA PRO A 149 17.93 3.67 6.68
C PRO A 149 16.58 3.68 5.93
N GLY A 150 16.49 4.34 4.79
CA GLY A 150 15.29 4.38 3.96
C GLY A 150 14.93 3.02 3.39
N THR A 151 15.91 2.29 2.84
CA THR A 151 15.73 0.90 2.37
C THR A 151 15.23 0.00 3.49
N ALA A 152 15.82 0.08 4.68
CA ALA A 152 15.38 -0.71 5.83
C ALA A 152 13.98 -0.31 6.31
N GLY A 153 13.61 0.98 6.26
CA GLY A 153 12.27 1.48 6.55
C GLY A 153 11.22 0.90 5.62
N PHE A 154 11.51 0.91 4.32
CA PHE A 154 10.66 0.33 3.29
C PHE A 154 10.40 -1.16 3.52
N PHE A 155 11.45 -1.98 3.69
CA PHE A 155 11.27 -3.41 3.95
C PHE A 155 10.55 -3.72 5.27
N ARG A 156 10.77 -2.92 6.33
CA ARG A 156 9.98 -3.05 7.57
C ARG A 156 8.49 -2.80 7.32
N ALA A 157 8.14 -1.82 6.48
CA ALA A 157 6.76 -1.54 6.14
C ALA A 157 6.14 -2.69 5.32
N LEU A 158 6.86 -3.27 4.35
CA LEU A 158 6.38 -4.47 3.63
C LEU A 158 6.12 -5.63 4.59
N GLY A 159 7.08 -5.94 5.46
CA GLY A 159 6.95 -7.03 6.43
C GLY A 159 5.78 -6.86 7.39
N ARG A 160 5.55 -5.63 7.87
CA ARG A 160 4.39 -5.32 8.73
C ARG A 160 3.08 -5.56 7.99
N GLN A 161 2.97 -5.12 6.74
CA GLN A 161 1.78 -5.34 5.89
C GLN A 161 1.53 -6.84 5.66
N THR A 162 2.57 -7.62 5.33
CA THR A 162 2.46 -9.08 5.17
C THR A 162 1.95 -9.77 6.44
N VAL A 163 2.52 -9.42 7.59
CA VAL A 163 2.10 -10.01 8.87
C VAL A 163 0.68 -9.60 9.24
N PHE A 164 0.31 -8.34 9.00
CA PHE A 164 -1.06 -7.86 9.18
C PHE A 164 -2.05 -8.70 8.35
N LEU A 165 -1.79 -8.87 7.05
CA LEU A 165 -2.62 -9.71 6.18
C LEU A 165 -2.72 -11.13 6.70
N SER A 166 -1.60 -11.73 7.14
CA SER A 166 -1.59 -13.09 7.70
C SER A 166 -2.48 -13.26 8.94
N ARG A 167 -2.78 -12.18 9.65
CA ARG A 167 -3.63 -12.16 10.86
C ARG A 167 -5.08 -11.79 10.55
N ARG A 168 -5.33 -11.03 9.47
CA ARG A 168 -6.60 -10.33 9.24
C ARG A 168 -7.31 -10.66 7.94
N TRP A 169 -6.71 -11.43 7.02
CA TRP A 169 -7.38 -11.73 5.75
C TRP A 169 -8.78 -12.38 5.90
N ARG A 170 -9.01 -13.13 6.98
CA ARG A 170 -10.33 -13.75 7.29
C ARG A 170 -11.35 -12.80 7.90
N SER A 171 -10.98 -11.58 8.28
CA SER A 171 -11.90 -10.64 8.93
C SER A 171 -12.84 -9.93 7.97
N VAL A 172 -12.63 -10.11 6.68
CA VAL A 172 -13.49 -9.61 5.59
C VAL A 172 -14.02 -10.80 4.80
N GLU A 173 -15.07 -10.57 4.01
CA GLU A 173 -15.74 -11.59 3.18
C GLU A 173 -15.77 -11.14 1.71
N GLY A 174 -16.10 -12.07 0.80
CA GLY A 174 -16.22 -11.77 -0.64
C GLY A 174 -14.91 -11.32 -1.29
N LEU A 175 -15.01 -10.35 -2.22
CA LEU A 175 -13.88 -9.83 -2.98
C LEU A 175 -12.73 -9.30 -2.10
N PRO A 176 -12.97 -8.50 -1.04
CA PRO A 176 -11.92 -8.07 -0.11
C PRO A 176 -11.08 -9.22 0.47
N ARG A 177 -11.69 -10.37 0.75
CA ARG A 177 -10.97 -11.56 1.24
C ARG A 177 -10.03 -12.12 0.19
N ILE A 178 -10.48 -12.19 -1.07
CA ILE A 178 -9.69 -12.68 -2.20
C ILE A 178 -8.48 -11.77 -2.43
N GLU A 179 -8.68 -10.45 -2.37
CA GLU A 179 -7.61 -9.47 -2.50
C GLU A 179 -6.60 -9.59 -1.37
N ALA A 180 -7.07 -9.66 -0.12
CA ALA A 180 -6.24 -9.86 1.06
C ALA A 180 -5.37 -11.13 0.94
N LEU A 181 -5.96 -12.23 0.47
CA LEU A 181 -5.28 -13.50 0.28
C LEU A 181 -4.24 -13.43 -0.86
N THR A 182 -4.60 -12.78 -1.97
CA THR A 182 -3.70 -12.57 -3.11
C THR A 182 -2.46 -11.79 -2.69
N GLY A 183 -2.64 -10.70 -1.94
CA GLY A 183 -1.52 -9.90 -1.42
C GLY A 183 -0.63 -10.69 -0.44
N LEU A 184 -1.22 -11.54 0.39
CA LEU A 184 -0.47 -12.40 1.31
C LEU A 184 0.39 -13.44 0.56
N ILE A 185 -0.18 -14.10 -0.45
CA ILE A 185 0.53 -15.09 -1.28
C ILE A 185 1.64 -14.41 -2.08
N HIS A 186 1.33 -13.28 -2.73
CA HIS A 186 2.30 -12.51 -3.50
C HIS A 186 3.51 -12.11 -2.64
N ALA A 187 3.26 -11.56 -1.45
CA ALA A 187 4.32 -11.20 -0.52
C ALA A 187 5.09 -12.41 0.03
N GLY A 188 4.42 -13.54 0.26
CA GLY A 188 5.06 -14.79 0.68
C GLY A 188 6.06 -15.32 -0.34
N HIS A 189 5.84 -15.08 -1.63
CA HIS A 189 6.80 -15.42 -2.69
C HIS A 189 7.85 -14.34 -2.94
N ALA A 190 7.47 -13.07 -2.87
CA ALA A 190 8.35 -11.97 -3.28
C ALA A 190 9.33 -11.52 -2.18
N LEU A 191 9.03 -11.73 -0.90
CA LEU A 191 9.80 -11.20 0.23
C LEU A 191 10.56 -12.32 0.95
N ALA A 192 11.89 -12.16 1.05
CA ALA A 192 12.73 -13.14 1.72
C ALA A 192 12.34 -13.30 3.19
N GLY A 193 12.11 -14.54 3.61
CA GLY A 193 11.74 -14.90 4.98
C GLY A 193 10.24 -14.78 5.29
N MET A 194 9.39 -14.52 4.28
CA MET A 194 7.94 -14.48 4.40
C MET A 194 7.22 -15.71 3.81
N GLU A 195 7.98 -16.67 3.27
CA GLU A 195 7.47 -17.92 2.66
C GLU A 195 6.68 -18.75 3.68
N ARG A 196 7.03 -18.65 4.96
CA ARG A 196 6.31 -19.28 6.09
C ARG A 196 4.83 -18.87 6.22
N HIS A 197 4.41 -17.80 5.53
CA HIS A 197 3.02 -17.35 5.53
C HIS A 197 2.19 -18.02 4.41
N LEU A 198 2.83 -18.68 3.43
CA LEU A 198 2.12 -19.38 2.35
C LEU A 198 1.21 -20.52 2.86
N PRO A 199 1.62 -21.38 3.83
CA PRO A 199 0.71 -22.40 4.37
C PRO A 199 -0.52 -21.79 5.05
N LYS A 200 -0.42 -20.59 5.62
CA LYS A 200 -1.54 -19.88 6.26
C LYS A 200 -2.55 -19.33 5.25
N ALA A 201 -2.15 -19.20 3.98
CA ALA A 201 -3.02 -18.82 2.89
C ALA A 201 -3.74 -20.04 2.27
N ALA A 202 -3.20 -21.25 2.46
CA ALA A 202 -3.79 -22.50 1.98
C ALA A 202 -4.74 -23.18 2.99
N ALA A 203 -4.55 -22.91 4.28
CA ALA A 203 -5.50 -23.27 5.35
C ALA A 203 -6.65 -22.27 5.40
#